data_AF-A0AAE3IXY6-F1
#
_entry.id   AF-A0AAE3IXY6-F1
#
_cell.length_a   1.000
_cell.length_b   1.000
_cell.length_c   1.000
_cell.angle_alpha   90.00
_cell.angle_beta   90.00
_cell.angle_gamma   90.00
#
_symmetry.space_group_name_H-M   'P 1'
#
loop_
_entity.id
_entity.type
_entity.pdbx_description
1 polymer ?
#
loop_
_entity_poly.entity_id
_entity_poly.type
_entity_poly.pdbx_seq_one_letter_code
_entity_poly.pdbx_strand_id
1 'polypeptide(L)'
;MLTKFKATCAAVVTTLAFTAPVHSDPGEVTKYLMNEPATVFDLGLIRLEYFLTSYYPPLGSTLYDSRNDRLTIRKAFDEVSSSDIAEQTCKDWLERVRKIGAVDPLSGMVEPPFENSVYSNFFKHISQRNDDAPEDYLKKFDEIIHLKCNHLLDDGTILSIGAPLLGGSFVISRL
;
A
#
# COMPACT_ATOMS: atom_id res chain seq x y z
N MET A 1 11.76 -75.34 47.78
CA MET A 1 11.67 -75.97 46.45
C MET A 1 11.89 -74.85 45.43
N LEU A 2 12.98 -74.93 44.66
CA LEU A 2 13.52 -73.85 43.81
C LEU A 2 12.61 -73.51 42.62
N THR A 3 12.16 -72.26 42.52
CA THR A 3 11.44 -71.72 41.35
C THR A 3 12.40 -70.99 40.42
N LYS A 4 12.43 -71.44 39.16
CA LYS A 4 13.28 -70.95 38.06
C LYS A 4 12.91 -69.52 37.65
N PHE A 5 13.90 -68.63 37.56
CA PHE A 5 13.76 -67.33 36.91
C PHE A 5 13.91 -67.49 35.39
N LYS A 6 12.86 -67.16 34.63
CA LYS A 6 12.94 -66.92 33.19
C LYS A 6 12.95 -65.42 32.97
N ALA A 7 14.08 -64.90 32.49
CA ALA A 7 14.20 -63.53 32.01
C ALA A 7 13.38 -63.39 30.71
N THR A 8 12.49 -62.41 30.68
CA THR A 8 11.71 -62.07 29.48
C THR A 8 12.16 -60.67 29.06
N CYS A 9 12.95 -60.59 27.98
CA CYS A 9 13.31 -59.33 27.34
C CYS A 9 12.05 -58.72 26.71
N ALA A 10 11.51 -57.66 27.31
CA ALA A 10 10.48 -56.84 26.69
C ALA A 10 11.14 -55.92 25.65
N ALA A 11 10.96 -56.24 24.37
CA ALA A 11 11.30 -55.33 23.27
C ALA A 11 10.24 -54.21 23.23
N VAL A 12 10.62 -53.02 23.65
CA VAL A 12 9.80 -51.80 23.49
C VAL A 12 9.88 -51.39 22.02
N VAL A 13 8.84 -51.71 21.26
CA VAL A 13 8.66 -51.20 19.89
C VAL A 13 8.12 -49.78 20.02
N THR A 14 9.02 -48.81 20.02
CA THR A 14 8.68 -47.38 19.94
C THR A 14 8.22 -47.08 18.52
N THR A 15 6.91 -47.17 18.25
CA THR A 15 6.32 -46.63 17.02
C THR A 15 6.47 -45.12 17.02
N LEU A 16 7.54 -44.64 16.38
CA LEU A 16 7.68 -43.26 15.92
C LEU A 16 6.56 -43.01 14.91
N ALA A 17 5.44 -42.48 15.38
CA ALA A 17 4.41 -41.92 14.53
C ALA A 17 4.99 -40.70 13.82
N PHE A 18 5.65 -40.92 12.69
CA PHE A 18 5.92 -39.89 11.71
C PHE A 18 4.56 -39.42 11.18
N THR A 19 4.00 -38.38 11.80
CA THR A 19 2.92 -37.62 11.20
C THR A 19 3.46 -37.07 9.89
N ALA A 20 3.05 -37.67 8.76
CA ALA A 20 3.34 -37.11 7.46
C ALA A 20 2.88 -35.64 7.47
N PRO A 21 3.68 -34.70 6.97
CA PRO A 21 3.26 -33.30 6.90
C PRO A 21 1.98 -33.26 6.08
N VAL A 22 0.86 -32.98 6.74
CA VAL A 22 -0.41 -32.70 6.07
C VAL A 22 -0.15 -31.44 5.26
N HIS A 23 0.16 -31.63 3.98
CA HIS A 23 0.14 -30.53 3.02
C HIS A 23 -1.33 -30.13 2.94
N SER A 24 -1.68 -29.05 3.63
CA SER A 24 -2.98 -28.42 3.44
C SER A 24 -2.99 -27.91 2.02
N ASP A 25 -3.68 -28.65 1.15
CA ASP A 25 -4.03 -28.18 -0.18
C ASP A 25 -4.62 -26.77 -0.03
N PRO A 26 -4.19 -25.76 -0.81
CA PRO A 26 -4.72 -24.43 -0.67
C PRO A 26 -6.25 -24.49 -0.77
N GLY A 27 -6.95 -23.82 0.15
CA GLY A 27 -8.41 -23.79 0.11
C GLY A 27 -8.90 -23.21 -1.22
N GLU A 28 -10.16 -23.47 -1.57
CA GLU A 28 -10.77 -23.05 -2.85
C GLU A 28 -10.56 -21.56 -3.16
N VAL A 29 -10.64 -20.70 -2.14
CA VAL A 29 -10.37 -19.25 -2.29
C VAL A 29 -8.91 -18.98 -2.67
N THR A 30 -7.95 -19.64 -2.04
CA THR A 30 -6.54 -19.48 -2.36
C THR A 30 -6.23 -20.00 -3.76
N LYS A 31 -6.81 -21.13 -4.17
CA LYS A 31 -6.70 -21.64 -5.55
C LYS A 31 -7.28 -20.67 -6.57
N TYR A 32 -8.41 -20.05 -6.27
CA TYR A 32 -9.00 -19.01 -7.12
C TYR A 32 -8.04 -17.83 -7.28
N LEU A 33 -7.53 -17.27 -6.18
CA LEU A 33 -6.59 -16.15 -6.21
C LEU A 33 -5.26 -16.49 -6.89
N MET A 34 -4.78 -17.72 -6.76
CA MET A 34 -3.57 -18.20 -7.45
C MET A 34 -3.75 -18.30 -8.97
N ASN A 35 -4.98 -18.38 -9.46
CA ASN A 35 -5.29 -18.44 -10.89
C ASN A 35 -5.62 -17.07 -11.50
N GLU A 36 -5.72 -16.02 -10.68
CA GLU A 36 -5.98 -14.66 -11.15
C GLU A 36 -4.64 -13.98 -11.51
N PRO A 37 -4.37 -13.67 -12.79
CA PRO A 37 -3.09 -13.07 -13.19
C PRO A 37 -3.01 -11.62 -12.69
N ALA A 38 -1.94 -11.29 -11.99
CA ALA A 38 -1.68 -9.91 -11.57
C ALA A 38 -1.48 -9.01 -12.80
N THR A 39 -2.22 -7.90 -12.85
CA THR A 39 -2.12 -6.90 -13.92
C THR A 39 -0.93 -5.95 -13.68
N VAL A 40 -0.56 -5.18 -14.70
CA VAL A 40 0.42 -4.08 -14.54
C VAL A 40 -0.06 -3.07 -13.50
N PHE A 41 -1.37 -2.86 -13.41
CA PHE A 41 -1.98 -1.97 -12.44
C PHE A 41 -1.74 -2.47 -11.00
N ASP A 42 -1.99 -3.76 -10.74
CA ASP A 42 -1.75 -4.37 -9.42
C ASP A 42 -0.27 -4.28 -9.02
N LEU A 43 0.63 -4.57 -9.96
CA LEU A 43 2.06 -4.43 -9.74
C LEU A 43 2.45 -2.97 -9.48
N GLY A 44 1.83 -2.02 -10.19
CA GLY A 44 2.03 -0.59 -9.99
C GLY A 44 1.63 -0.14 -8.58
N LEU A 45 0.48 -0.61 -8.08
CA LEU A 45 0.04 -0.35 -6.71
C LEU A 45 1.05 -0.88 -5.68
N ILE A 46 1.53 -2.11 -5.85
CA ILE A 46 2.53 -2.70 -4.93
C ILE A 46 3.84 -1.91 -4.95
N ARG A 47 4.32 -1.53 -6.14
CA ARG A 47 5.55 -0.73 -6.28
C ARG A 47 5.40 0.65 -5.62
N LEU A 48 4.26 1.30 -5.82
CA LEU A 48 3.95 2.59 -5.20
C LEU A 48 3.86 2.46 -3.68
N GLU A 49 3.18 1.44 -3.16
CA GLU A 49 3.09 1.16 -1.71
C GLU A 49 4.49 0.98 -1.10
N TYR A 50 5.34 0.17 -1.75
CA TYR A 50 6.72 -0.05 -1.30
C TYR A 50 7.52 1.26 -1.32
N PHE A 51 7.37 2.06 -2.36
CA PHE A 51 8.02 3.37 -2.45
C PHE A 51 7.58 4.29 -1.31
N LEU A 52 6.28 4.44 -1.05
CA LEU A 52 5.76 5.32 -0.01
C LEU A 52 6.19 4.89 1.40
N THR A 53 6.27 3.59 1.64
CA THR A 53 6.68 3.02 2.94
C THR A 53 8.20 3.03 3.15
N SER A 54 9.01 3.12 2.09
CA SER A 54 10.47 3.16 2.17
C SER A 54 11.05 4.45 2.75
N TYR A 55 10.27 5.54 2.80
CA TYR A 55 10.71 6.81 3.38
C TYR A 55 10.72 6.80 4.91
N TYR A 56 11.60 7.61 5.51
CA TYR A 56 11.57 7.89 6.95
C TYR A 56 11.31 9.39 7.21
N PRO A 57 10.22 9.78 7.89
CA PRO A 57 9.07 8.93 8.21
C PRO A 57 8.30 8.53 6.92
N PRO A 58 7.54 7.41 6.94
CA PRO A 58 6.78 6.94 5.78
C PRO A 58 5.83 8.00 5.24
N LEU A 59 5.66 8.02 3.92
CA LEU A 59 4.77 8.97 3.25
C LEU A 59 3.31 8.56 3.38
N GLY A 60 3.01 7.28 3.55
CA GLY A 60 1.64 6.80 3.70
C GLY A 60 1.44 5.44 3.05
N SER A 61 0.19 5.19 2.67
CA SER A 61 -0.26 4.00 1.94
C SER A 61 -1.10 4.40 0.74
N THR A 62 -1.39 3.44 -0.13
CA THR A 62 -2.25 3.57 -1.30
C THR A 62 -3.61 2.94 -1.07
N LEU A 63 -4.62 3.46 -1.76
CA LEU A 63 -5.96 2.87 -1.84
C LEU A 63 -6.56 3.20 -3.20
N TYR A 64 -6.93 2.20 -3.98
CA TYR A 64 -7.67 2.41 -5.23
C TYR A 64 -9.17 2.20 -5.01
N ASP A 65 -9.96 3.18 -5.45
CA ASP A 65 -11.42 3.18 -5.46
C ASP A 65 -11.91 3.01 -6.90
N SER A 66 -12.20 1.77 -7.27
CA SER A 66 -12.60 1.40 -8.63
C SER A 66 -13.95 1.99 -9.06
N ARG A 67 -14.80 2.44 -8.12
CA ARG A 67 -16.10 3.03 -8.45
C ARG A 67 -15.97 4.46 -8.94
N ASN A 68 -14.95 5.17 -8.45
CA ASN A 68 -14.71 6.57 -8.77
C ASN A 68 -13.44 6.76 -9.61
N ASP A 69 -12.82 5.66 -10.06
CA ASP A 69 -11.53 5.62 -10.74
C ASP A 69 -10.49 6.53 -10.08
N ARG A 70 -10.22 6.26 -8.80
CA ARG A 70 -9.41 7.15 -7.97
C ARG A 70 -8.36 6.39 -7.17
N LEU A 71 -7.11 6.75 -7.38
CA LEU A 71 -5.99 6.27 -6.56
C LEU A 71 -5.70 7.28 -5.46
N THR A 72 -5.79 6.88 -4.19
CA THR A 72 -5.52 7.75 -3.05
C THR A 72 -4.19 7.39 -2.41
N ILE A 73 -3.25 8.32 -2.36
CA ILE A 73 -2.12 8.30 -1.44
C ILE A 73 -2.60 8.91 -0.13
N ARG A 74 -2.53 8.16 0.97
CA ARG A 74 -3.09 8.58 2.25
C ARG A 74 -2.15 8.42 3.43
N LYS A 75 -2.26 9.35 4.39
CA LYS A 75 -1.60 9.26 5.69
C LYS A 75 -2.58 9.59 6.81
N ALA A 76 -2.52 8.81 7.88
CA ALA A 76 -3.19 9.09 9.14
C ALA A 76 -2.13 9.45 10.18
N PHE A 77 -2.43 10.48 10.98
CA PHE A 77 -1.65 10.87 12.15
C PHE A 77 -2.49 10.57 13.39
N ASP A 78 -1.96 9.68 14.23
CA ASP A 78 -2.64 9.23 15.46
C ASP A 78 -2.34 10.16 16.66
N GLU A 79 -1.42 11.11 16.48
CA GLU A 79 -1.12 12.15 17.45
C GLU A 79 -2.35 13.06 17.62
N VAL A 80 -2.74 13.34 18.87
CA VAL A 80 -3.84 14.26 19.17
C VAL A 80 -3.30 15.68 19.18
N SER A 81 -3.91 16.58 18.41
CA SER A 81 -3.51 17.99 18.36
C SER A 81 -4.70 18.94 18.19
N SER A 82 -4.46 20.24 18.32
CA SER A 82 -5.47 21.24 18.02
C SER A 82 -5.73 21.31 16.51
N SER A 83 -6.89 21.84 16.11
CA SER A 83 -7.29 21.98 14.69
C SER A 83 -6.20 22.68 13.85
N ASP A 84 -5.57 23.73 14.36
CA ASP A 84 -4.55 24.49 13.62
C ASP A 84 -3.26 23.68 13.41
N ILE A 85 -2.83 22.92 14.43
CA ILE A 85 -1.66 22.05 14.34
C ILE A 85 -1.95 20.90 13.37
N ALA A 86 -3.11 20.25 13.51
CA ALA A 86 -3.54 19.18 12.62
C ALA A 86 -3.61 19.62 11.16
N GLU A 87 -4.18 20.81 10.90
CA GLU A 87 -4.26 21.37 9.56
C GLU A 87 -2.87 21.64 8.98
N GLN A 88 -1.98 22.25 9.75
CA GLN A 88 -0.60 22.52 9.30
C GLN A 88 0.16 21.22 9.04
N THR A 89 0.09 20.23 9.94
CA THR A 89 0.72 18.92 9.75
C THR A 89 0.24 18.24 8.47
N CYS A 90 -1.07 18.31 8.17
CA CYS A 90 -1.61 17.77 6.94
C CYS A 90 -1.16 18.55 5.70
N LYS A 91 -1.07 19.88 5.76
CA LYS A 91 -0.53 20.71 4.65
C LYS A 91 0.94 20.39 4.39
N ASP A 92 1.76 20.34 5.42
CA ASP A 92 3.19 19.99 5.31
C ASP A 92 3.37 18.60 4.67
N TRP A 93 2.52 17.65 5.05
CA TRP A 93 2.51 16.32 4.44
C TRP A 93 2.12 16.38 2.96
N LEU A 94 1.05 17.10 2.59
CA LEU A 94 0.63 17.28 1.19
C LEU A 94 1.76 17.87 0.35
N GLU A 95 2.43 18.91 0.84
CA GLU A 95 3.56 19.53 0.17
C GLU A 95 4.72 18.55 -0.01
N ARG A 96 5.04 17.77 1.03
CA ARG A 96 6.11 16.77 0.98
C ARG A 96 5.82 15.69 -0.06
N VAL A 97 4.59 15.18 -0.10
CA VAL A 97 4.17 14.17 -1.09
C VAL A 97 4.25 14.76 -2.50
N ARG A 98 3.76 15.99 -2.73
CA ARG A 98 3.88 16.66 -4.03
C ARG A 98 5.34 16.82 -4.47
N LYS A 99 6.22 17.36 -3.60
CA LYS A 99 7.65 17.53 -3.91
C LYS A 99 8.31 16.20 -4.30
N ILE A 100 8.03 15.12 -3.59
CA ILE A 100 8.58 13.79 -3.90
C ILE A 100 8.03 13.25 -5.22
N GLY A 101 6.77 13.58 -5.54
CA GLY A 101 6.15 13.33 -6.82
C GLY A 101 6.69 14.16 -7.99
N ALA A 102 7.66 15.05 -7.77
CA ALA A 102 8.08 16.10 -8.71
C ALA A 102 6.92 16.99 -9.16
N VAL A 103 6.04 17.34 -8.22
CA VAL A 103 4.92 18.28 -8.39
C VAL A 103 5.18 19.48 -7.50
N ASP A 104 5.15 20.68 -8.08
CA ASP A 104 5.29 21.93 -7.33
C ASP A 104 4.08 22.07 -6.37
N PRO A 105 4.28 22.19 -5.06
CA PRO A 105 3.16 22.18 -4.11
C PRO A 105 2.18 23.34 -4.25
N LEU A 106 2.65 24.48 -4.77
CA LEU A 106 1.88 25.71 -4.86
C LEU A 106 0.99 25.71 -6.11
N SER A 107 1.59 25.50 -7.28
CA SER A 107 0.88 25.45 -8.55
C SER A 107 0.16 24.11 -8.77
N GLY A 108 0.66 23.04 -8.15
CA GLY A 108 0.22 21.67 -8.41
C GLY A 108 0.58 21.17 -9.81
N MET A 109 1.59 21.77 -10.45
CA MET A 109 2.08 21.37 -11.77
C MET A 109 3.29 20.44 -11.63
N VAL A 110 3.44 19.50 -12.56
CA VAL A 110 4.66 18.69 -12.65
C VAL A 110 5.86 19.60 -12.96
N GLU A 111 6.93 19.46 -12.20
CA GLU A 111 8.13 20.27 -12.36
C GLU A 111 8.98 19.80 -13.56
N PRO A 112 9.55 20.72 -14.35
CA PRO A 112 10.53 20.36 -15.36
C PRO A 112 11.74 19.64 -14.73
N PRO A 113 12.35 18.65 -15.41
CA PRO A 113 12.10 18.22 -16.79
C PRO A 113 11.07 17.08 -16.92
N PHE A 114 10.29 16.80 -15.88
CA PHE A 114 9.35 15.68 -15.89
C PHE A 114 8.10 16.00 -16.71
N GLU A 115 7.58 14.99 -17.41
CA GLU A 115 6.32 15.10 -18.16
C GLU A 115 5.10 14.59 -17.38
N ASN A 116 5.34 13.80 -16.35
CA ASN A 116 4.36 13.17 -15.47
C ASN A 116 5.00 13.01 -14.07
N SER A 117 4.18 12.81 -13.04
CA SER A 117 4.67 12.64 -11.68
C SER A 117 5.54 11.39 -11.53
N VAL A 118 6.37 11.36 -10.50
CA VAL A 118 7.13 10.15 -10.13
C VAL A 118 6.19 8.97 -9.86
N TYR A 119 4.97 9.22 -9.40
CA TYR A 119 4.01 8.18 -9.01
C TYR A 119 3.45 7.40 -10.18
N SER A 120 3.09 8.07 -11.29
CA SER A 120 2.57 7.39 -12.48
C SER A 120 3.62 6.45 -13.11
N ASN A 121 4.92 6.71 -12.92
CA ASN A 121 5.99 5.84 -13.43
C ASN A 121 5.96 4.41 -12.86
N PHE A 122 5.35 4.18 -11.69
CA PHE A 122 5.23 2.82 -11.13
C PHE A 122 4.32 1.90 -11.96
N PHE A 123 3.44 2.49 -12.78
CA PHE A 123 2.47 1.82 -13.64
C PHE A 123 3.02 1.54 -15.05
N LYS A 124 4.31 1.78 -15.28
CA LYS A 124 4.99 1.38 -16.52
C LYS A 124 5.22 -0.13 -16.56
N HIS A 125 5.02 -0.73 -17.73
CA HIS A 125 5.45 -2.10 -18.00
C HIS A 125 6.99 -2.14 -18.09
N ILE A 126 7.64 -3.15 -17.48
CA ILE A 126 9.10 -3.21 -17.33
C ILE A 126 9.83 -3.42 -18.68
N SER A 127 9.19 -4.09 -19.64
CA SER A 127 9.83 -4.55 -20.87
C SER A 127 9.19 -4.07 -22.18
N GLN A 128 8.09 -3.32 -22.12
CA GLN A 128 7.51 -2.79 -23.35
C GLN A 128 8.24 -1.50 -23.71
N ARG A 129 8.78 -1.45 -24.93
CA ARG A 129 8.76 -0.18 -25.66
C ARG A 129 7.29 0.24 -25.66
N ASN A 130 6.97 1.43 -25.18
CA ASN A 130 5.59 1.94 -25.02
C ASN A 130 4.85 2.11 -26.38
N ASP A 131 5.21 1.35 -27.42
CA ASP A 131 4.76 1.52 -28.79
C ASP A 131 3.23 1.30 -28.91
N ASP A 132 2.64 0.48 -28.03
CA ASP A 132 1.20 0.21 -27.97
C ASP A 132 0.46 1.00 -26.86
N ALA A 133 1.19 1.69 -25.98
CA ALA A 133 0.57 2.45 -24.90
C ALA A 133 0.12 3.83 -25.41
N PRO A 134 -1.04 4.37 -25.00
CA PRO A 134 -1.45 5.72 -25.38
C PRO A 134 -0.37 6.74 -25.00
N GLU A 135 0.01 7.64 -25.90
CA GLU A 135 1.14 8.56 -25.72
C GLU A 135 1.07 9.40 -24.41
N ASP A 136 -0.14 9.59 -23.87
CA ASP A 136 -0.43 10.38 -22.68
C ASP A 136 -0.94 9.58 -21.46
N TYR A 137 -0.88 8.25 -21.48
CA TYR A 137 -1.54 7.45 -20.42
C TYR A 137 -1.02 7.75 -19.01
N LEU A 138 0.26 8.08 -18.86
CA LEU A 138 0.86 8.43 -17.56
C LEU A 138 0.41 9.79 -17.06
N LYS A 139 0.21 10.75 -17.98
CA LYS A 139 -0.32 12.08 -17.66
C LYS A 139 -1.77 11.93 -17.19
N LYS A 140 -2.58 11.16 -17.91
CA LYS A 140 -3.94 10.78 -17.49
C LYS A 140 -3.96 10.03 -16.16
N PHE A 141 -2.95 9.20 -15.91
CA PHE A 141 -2.84 8.48 -14.65
C PHE A 141 -2.60 9.43 -13.47
N ASP A 142 -1.86 10.52 -13.63
CA ASP A 142 -1.69 11.51 -12.56
C ASP A 142 -3.01 12.19 -12.18
N GLU A 143 -3.94 12.34 -13.12
CA GLU A 143 -5.25 12.96 -12.90
C GLU A 143 -6.12 12.17 -11.93
N ILE A 144 -5.95 10.84 -11.86
CA ILE A 144 -6.71 9.99 -10.92
C ILE A 144 -6.07 9.94 -9.53
N ILE A 145 -4.84 10.46 -9.35
CA ILE A 145 -4.14 10.44 -8.06
C ILE A 145 -4.65 11.56 -7.17
N HIS A 146 -5.12 11.16 -5.98
CA HIS A 146 -5.58 12.04 -4.92
C HIS A 146 -4.75 11.83 -3.67
N LEU A 147 -4.60 12.90 -2.90
CA LEU A 147 -3.92 12.92 -1.62
C LEU A 147 -4.95 13.06 -0.50
N LYS A 148 -4.80 12.27 0.56
CA LYS A 148 -5.68 12.35 1.73
C LYS A 148 -4.91 12.27 3.04
N CYS A 149 -5.01 13.32 3.85
CA CYS A 149 -4.50 13.35 5.21
C CYS A 149 -5.65 13.26 6.20
N ASN A 150 -5.50 12.43 7.22
CA ASN A 150 -6.38 12.41 8.39
C ASN A 150 -5.56 12.67 9.65
N HIS A 151 -6.10 13.44 10.58
CA HIS A 151 -5.45 13.77 11.84
C HIS A 151 -6.46 13.78 12.99
N LEU A 152 -6.13 13.15 14.11
CA LEU A 152 -6.99 13.12 15.30
C LEU A 152 -6.94 14.47 16.04
N LEU A 153 -8.10 15.00 16.41
CA LEU A 153 -8.24 16.25 17.16
C LEU A 153 -8.46 16.01 18.65
N ASP A 154 -8.24 17.06 19.45
CA ASP A 154 -8.44 17.08 20.91
C ASP A 154 -9.88 16.81 21.36
N ASP A 155 -10.86 17.17 20.53
CA ASP A 155 -12.28 16.86 20.73
C ASP A 155 -12.68 15.42 20.33
N GLY A 156 -11.71 14.62 19.86
CA GLY A 156 -11.90 13.24 19.42
C GLY A 156 -12.44 13.09 18.00
N THR A 157 -12.69 14.19 17.27
CA THR A 157 -13.06 14.15 15.85
C THR A 157 -11.83 14.01 14.95
N ILE A 158 -12.03 13.72 13.66
CA ILE A 158 -10.93 13.62 12.69
C ILE A 158 -10.98 14.79 11.73
N LEU A 159 -9.90 15.57 11.66
CA LEU A 159 -9.66 16.49 10.57
C LEU A 159 -9.21 15.71 9.33
N SER A 160 -9.89 15.90 8.21
CA SER A 160 -9.55 15.27 6.94
C SER A 160 -9.30 16.34 5.86
N ILE A 161 -8.09 16.34 5.30
CA ILE A 161 -7.73 17.18 4.15
C ILE A 161 -7.57 16.29 2.92
N GLY A 162 -8.31 16.61 1.86
CA GLY A 162 -8.21 15.95 0.56
C GLY A 162 -7.76 16.93 -0.52
N ALA A 163 -6.90 16.49 -1.43
CA ALA A 163 -6.46 17.28 -2.59
C ALA A 163 -6.21 16.38 -3.79
N PRO A 164 -6.42 16.84 -5.04
CA PRO A 164 -5.81 16.16 -6.18
C PRO A 164 -4.28 16.26 -6.09
N LEU A 165 -3.57 15.28 -6.68
CA LEU A 165 -2.11 15.38 -6.80
C LEU A 165 -1.74 16.63 -7.60
N LEU A 166 -2.39 16.80 -8.75
CA LEU A 166 -2.23 17.95 -9.64
C LEU A 166 -3.25 19.05 -9.31
N GLY A 167 -2.80 20.31 -9.34
CA GLY A 167 -3.57 21.51 -8.98
C GLY A 167 -3.39 21.97 -7.52
N GLY A 168 -3.59 23.26 -7.26
CA GLY A 168 -3.31 23.89 -5.95
C GLY A 168 -4.44 23.82 -4.91
N SER A 169 -5.61 23.27 -5.24
CA SER A 169 -6.76 23.25 -4.33
C SER A 169 -6.73 22.08 -3.34
N PHE A 170 -7.36 22.29 -2.18
CA PHE A 170 -7.64 21.24 -1.21
C PHE A 170 -8.98 21.50 -0.52
N VAL A 171 -9.57 20.44 0.02
CA VAL A 171 -10.84 20.47 0.78
C VAL A 171 -10.54 20.03 2.20
N ILE A 172 -10.99 20.81 3.17
CA ILE A 172 -10.95 20.46 4.59
C ILE A 172 -12.34 20.01 5.02
N SER A 173 -12.39 18.92 5.76
CA SER A 173 -13.62 18.38 6.36
C SER A 173 -13.34 17.85 7.77
N ARG A 174 -14.39 17.74 8.59
CA ARG A 174 -14.35 17.07 9.89
C ARG A 174 -15.25 15.84 9.83
N LEU A 175 -14.76 14.71 10.33
CA LEU A 175 -15.44 13.40 10.37
C LEU A 175 -15.73 12.99 11.81
#